data_AF-A0A1V6DWF9-F1
#
_entry.id   AF-A0A1V6DWF9-F1
#
_cell.length_a   1.000
_cell.length_b   1.000
_cell.length_c   1.000
_cell.angle_alpha   90.00
_cell.angle_beta   90.00
_cell.angle_gamma   90.00
#
_symmetry.space_group_name_H-M   'P 1'
#
loop_
_entity.id
_entity.type
_entity.pdbx_description
1 polymer ?
#
loop_
_entity_poly.entity_id
_entity_poly.type
_entity_poly.pdbx_seq_one_letter_code
_entity_poly.pdbx_strand_id
1 'polypeptide(L)'
;MSHANYKEILLNSYLSISDSTSGLKEIGYAKLVFFILFLEEKELDIKSIIKLTADYINSHGIPEKSVVDALNLLKARRLVQEDKDKFSILPEERSKTEKQLDYSKKVSAKIIQKRFPRDIEASKIEDWFNETNEKYFSAFTDVLIKLYSKKESLILEVDKILIPIINQYGLDKYKEDLLQGYREFLLSSDRDEEEKIWSIMQSLLAAKVVTVDLSPDFLSIDKYTDAEIVLDTNILFANSLSSSTGIEDTMCSFGKIAKTIGAKLCVTEETMEEYKTVCDRRKEEMIKLWNNYSVSILEKANRRDDFFRSLLLLGCKNEEDVERFFSVVEKIPEKIGDSKINIIKHDEIYDKAKDKELFNDIKEAWSQRHGEKWQKTDNVVIHDLIITKLCKKYSKDKKMFALTRDLSLEALSLKWVGEKEDSVWRSLYSLVQVLAINGGGPDFDPSDMAPLVKIFIEQEDFGRSDNFDKRDLLKFTELSDRINELPETKTINLLNKIHKANMSNTSDQQSFKDVKLELERSLVKKTSELSEVISEKDEKINKLQGELNKSRAEKEKSEKTKKIILFAVRTVFKFIGSFILFYILGDALFNEYAKDGATYNVIQIILFILSPLYWIITDFKKTFYNKYE
;
A
#
# COMPACT_ATOMS: atom_id res chain seq x y z
N MET A 1 -44.51 -11.84 21.38
CA MET A 1 -44.16 -13.11 22.07
C MET A 1 -44.40 -14.24 21.09
N SER A 2 -43.38 -14.67 20.36
CA SER A 2 -43.49 -15.80 19.44
C SER A 2 -42.14 -16.52 19.37
N HIS A 3 -42.22 -17.82 19.23
CA HIS A 3 -41.23 -18.77 19.69
C HIS A 3 -39.88 -18.71 18.97
N ALA A 4 -38.83 -18.80 19.79
CA ALA A 4 -37.53 -19.39 19.52
C ALA A 4 -36.36 -18.46 19.16
N ASN A 5 -36.11 -17.46 20.03
CA ASN A 5 -34.81 -16.81 20.33
C ASN A 5 -33.63 -17.78 20.64
N TYR A 6 -33.71 -19.08 20.31
CA TYR A 6 -32.74 -20.11 20.69
C TYR A 6 -32.39 -21.11 19.58
N LYS A 7 -32.82 -20.88 18.33
CA LYS A 7 -32.54 -21.80 17.20
C LYS A 7 -31.70 -21.17 16.06
N GLU A 8 -31.34 -19.89 16.12
CA GLU A 8 -30.77 -19.16 14.96
C GLU A 8 -29.23 -19.12 14.85
N ILE A 9 -28.46 -19.71 15.78
CA ILE A 9 -26.97 -19.72 15.73
C ILE A 9 -26.40 -21.14 15.54
N LEU A 10 -27.17 -22.02 14.89
CA LEU A 10 -27.03 -23.47 15.04
C LEU A 10 -26.73 -24.16 13.69
N LEU A 11 -25.48 -24.10 13.22
CA LEU A 11 -24.75 -25.20 12.51
C LEU A 11 -23.37 -24.73 12.03
N ASN A 12 -22.44 -24.62 12.97
CA ASN A 12 -21.16 -23.97 12.73
C ASN A 12 -19.93 -24.87 12.70
N SER A 13 -20.09 -26.18 12.56
CA SER A 13 -18.93 -27.07 12.63
C SER A 13 -19.02 -28.39 11.87
N TYR A 14 -20.06 -28.67 11.08
CA TYR A 14 -20.14 -29.95 10.35
C TYR A 14 -19.88 -29.88 8.84
N LEU A 15 -20.16 -28.74 8.22
CA LEU A 15 -19.77 -28.46 6.84
C LEU A 15 -18.88 -27.22 6.87
N SER A 16 -17.61 -27.43 7.21
CA SER A 16 -16.58 -26.40 7.04
C SER A 16 -16.47 -26.11 5.54
N ILE A 17 -16.43 -24.82 5.19
CA ILE A 17 -16.20 -24.36 3.81
C ILE A 17 -14.78 -24.77 3.34
N SER A 18 -13.86 -25.04 4.28
CA SER A 18 -12.48 -25.43 4.00
C SER A 18 -12.31 -26.85 3.48
N ASP A 19 -13.26 -27.76 3.74
CA ASP A 19 -13.02 -29.21 3.55
C ASP A 19 -13.77 -29.79 2.33
N SER A 20 -14.16 -28.97 1.35
CA SER A 20 -15.06 -29.42 0.28
C SER A 20 -14.71 -28.96 -1.13
N THR A 21 -14.79 -29.90 -2.06
CA THR A 21 -14.81 -29.70 -3.53
C THR A 21 -16.21 -29.32 -4.06
N SER A 22 -17.16 -28.97 -3.17
CA SER A 22 -18.57 -28.69 -3.49
C SER A 22 -18.83 -27.19 -3.55
N GLY A 23 -19.80 -26.76 -4.34
CA GLY A 23 -20.13 -25.34 -4.48
C GLY A 23 -20.66 -24.72 -3.19
N LEU A 24 -20.38 -23.43 -2.95
CA LEU A 24 -20.87 -22.68 -1.76
C LEU A 24 -22.41 -22.75 -1.63
N LYS A 25 -23.11 -22.79 -2.77
CA LYS A 25 -24.57 -22.97 -2.85
C LYS A 25 -25.03 -24.30 -2.27
N GLU A 26 -24.40 -25.40 -2.68
CA GLU A 26 -24.73 -26.75 -2.20
C GLU A 26 -24.46 -26.87 -0.69
N ILE A 27 -23.39 -26.24 -0.20
CA ILE A 27 -23.06 -26.20 1.23
C ILE A 27 -24.11 -25.40 2.01
N GLY A 28 -24.53 -24.24 1.49
CA GLY A 28 -25.57 -23.40 2.12
C GLY A 28 -26.90 -24.14 2.26
N TYR A 29 -27.35 -24.76 1.17
CA TYR A 29 -28.56 -25.58 1.20
C TYR A 29 -28.41 -26.84 2.07
N ALA A 30 -27.26 -27.50 2.07
CA ALA A 30 -27.00 -28.65 2.94
C ALA A 30 -27.05 -28.29 4.42
N LYS A 31 -26.54 -27.12 4.82
CA LYS A 31 -26.66 -26.63 6.21
C LYS A 31 -28.12 -26.40 6.59
N LEU A 32 -28.92 -25.76 5.74
CA LEU A 32 -30.34 -25.53 6.00
C LEU A 32 -31.15 -26.83 6.05
N VAL A 33 -30.95 -27.73 5.10
CA VAL A 33 -31.64 -29.02 5.07
C VAL A 33 -31.30 -29.85 6.31
N PHE A 34 -30.02 -29.89 6.70
CA PHE A 34 -29.59 -30.57 7.94
C PHE A 34 -30.22 -29.93 9.18
N PHE A 35 -30.33 -28.60 9.24
CA PHE A 35 -31.01 -27.90 10.32
C PHE A 35 -32.48 -28.30 10.45
N ILE A 36 -33.22 -28.33 9.34
CA ILE A 36 -34.64 -28.72 9.33
C ILE A 36 -34.80 -30.16 9.83
N LEU A 37 -33.97 -31.08 9.33
CA LEU A 37 -33.98 -32.48 9.78
C LEU A 37 -33.60 -32.64 11.26
N PHE A 38 -32.76 -31.74 11.78
CA PHE A 38 -32.40 -31.71 13.20
C PHE A 38 -33.58 -31.24 14.06
N LEU A 39 -34.25 -30.17 13.65
CA LEU A 39 -35.34 -29.56 14.42
C LEU A 39 -36.63 -30.36 14.47
N GLU A 40 -36.98 -31.07 13.39
CA GLU A 40 -38.28 -31.75 13.27
C GLU A 40 -38.33 -33.10 13.97
N GLU A 41 -37.17 -33.65 14.39
CA GLU A 41 -37.02 -34.90 15.15
C GLU A 41 -37.70 -36.13 14.52
N LYS A 42 -38.07 -36.06 13.24
CA LYS A 42 -38.78 -37.10 12.48
C LYS A 42 -38.24 -37.21 11.06
N GLU A 43 -38.55 -38.31 10.41
CA GLU A 43 -38.24 -38.52 9.00
C GLU A 43 -39.12 -37.62 8.11
N LEU A 44 -38.49 -36.92 7.17
CA LEU A 44 -39.16 -35.99 6.27
C LEU A 44 -39.01 -36.42 4.81
N ASP A 45 -40.07 -36.32 4.02
CA ASP A 45 -39.98 -36.42 2.57
C ASP A 45 -39.49 -35.09 1.96
N ILE A 46 -39.04 -35.13 0.70
CA ILE A 46 -38.49 -33.96 -0.01
C ILE A 46 -39.48 -32.77 -0.01
N LYS A 47 -40.79 -33.05 -0.19
CA LYS A 47 -41.83 -32.00 -0.21
C LYS A 47 -41.94 -31.29 1.14
N SER A 48 -41.87 -32.05 2.23
CA SER A 48 -41.90 -31.54 3.60
C SER A 48 -40.64 -30.74 3.89
N ILE A 49 -39.47 -31.21 3.45
CA ILE A 49 -38.19 -30.49 3.59
C ILE A 49 -38.27 -29.15 2.84
N ILE A 50 -38.71 -29.13 1.57
CA ILE A 50 -38.85 -27.89 0.79
C ILE A 50 -39.77 -26.91 1.49
N LYS A 51 -40.96 -27.36 1.91
CA LYS A 51 -41.94 -26.50 2.57
C LYS A 51 -41.39 -25.92 3.87
N LEU A 52 -40.87 -26.76 4.75
CA LEU A 52 -40.32 -26.32 6.03
C LEU A 52 -39.12 -25.40 5.82
N THR A 53 -38.21 -25.73 4.90
CA THR A 53 -37.07 -24.85 4.61
C THR A 53 -37.55 -23.48 4.12
N ALA A 54 -38.59 -23.41 3.29
CA ALA A 54 -39.17 -22.16 2.80
C ALA A 54 -39.84 -21.36 3.93
N ASP A 55 -40.60 -22.02 4.80
CA ASP A 55 -41.25 -21.41 5.96
C ASP A 55 -40.21 -20.83 6.94
N TYR A 56 -39.11 -21.55 7.20
CA TYR A 56 -38.06 -21.14 8.14
C TYR A 56 -37.25 -19.92 7.69
N ILE A 57 -37.10 -19.72 6.39
CA ILE A 57 -36.38 -18.57 5.82
C ILE A 57 -37.32 -17.50 5.25
N ASN A 58 -38.62 -17.64 5.49
CA ASN A 58 -39.67 -16.74 4.99
C ASN A 58 -39.61 -16.52 3.47
N SER A 59 -39.37 -17.59 2.71
CA SER A 59 -39.34 -17.60 1.25
C SER A 59 -40.66 -18.11 0.66
N HIS A 60 -41.04 -17.61 -0.52
CA HIS A 60 -42.23 -18.06 -1.26
C HIS A 60 -42.07 -19.44 -1.90
N GLY A 61 -40.84 -19.99 -1.90
CA GLY A 61 -40.54 -21.33 -2.40
C GLY A 61 -39.04 -21.56 -2.49
N ILE A 62 -38.62 -22.83 -2.56
CA ILE A 62 -37.21 -23.22 -2.73
C ILE A 62 -37.11 -24.18 -3.92
N PRO A 63 -36.08 -24.07 -4.78
CA PRO A 63 -35.88 -25.01 -5.87
C PRO A 63 -35.69 -26.45 -5.36
N GLU A 64 -36.52 -27.38 -5.83
CA GLU A 64 -36.43 -28.81 -5.49
C GLU A 64 -35.04 -29.38 -5.80
N LYS A 65 -34.45 -28.99 -6.93
CA LYS A 65 -33.09 -29.38 -7.31
C LYS A 65 -32.05 -29.03 -6.25
N SER A 66 -32.10 -27.82 -5.68
CA SER A 66 -31.16 -27.38 -4.64
C SER A 66 -31.28 -28.22 -3.36
N VAL A 67 -32.51 -28.65 -3.00
CA VAL A 67 -32.75 -29.54 -1.86
C VAL A 67 -32.25 -30.96 -2.14
N VAL A 68 -32.46 -31.47 -3.36
CA VAL A 68 -31.95 -32.78 -3.77
C VAL A 68 -30.43 -32.82 -3.77
N ASP A 69 -29.78 -31.81 -4.34
CA ASP A 69 -28.31 -31.69 -4.38
C ASP A 69 -27.74 -31.60 -2.96
N ALA A 70 -28.38 -30.84 -2.07
CA ALA A 70 -28.06 -30.78 -0.65
C ALA A 70 -28.18 -32.13 0.06
N LEU A 71 -29.28 -32.87 -0.15
CA LEU A 71 -29.48 -34.20 0.42
C LEU A 71 -28.44 -35.20 -0.09
N ASN A 72 -28.07 -35.13 -1.37
CA ASN A 72 -27.00 -35.95 -1.94
C ASN A 72 -25.65 -35.65 -1.31
N LEU A 73 -25.32 -34.37 -1.08
CA LEU A 73 -24.11 -33.97 -0.38
C LEU A 73 -24.08 -34.48 1.07
N LEU A 74 -25.20 -34.35 1.80
CA LEU A 74 -25.32 -34.83 3.19
C LEU A 74 -25.21 -36.37 3.26
N LYS A 75 -25.80 -37.10 2.30
CA LYS A 75 -25.67 -38.56 2.19
C LYS A 75 -24.24 -38.97 1.90
N ALA A 76 -23.57 -38.31 0.95
CA ALA A 76 -22.18 -38.59 0.60
C ALA A 76 -21.24 -38.41 1.81
N ARG A 77 -21.53 -37.44 2.67
CA ARG A 77 -20.79 -37.18 3.92
C ARG A 77 -21.23 -38.07 5.10
N ARG A 78 -22.17 -38.99 4.89
CA ARG A 78 -22.72 -39.87 5.94
C ARG A 78 -23.28 -39.09 7.12
N LEU A 79 -23.98 -37.98 6.85
CA LEU A 79 -24.63 -37.15 7.87
C LEU A 79 -26.13 -37.47 8.01
N VAL A 80 -26.74 -37.89 6.91
CA VAL A 80 -28.16 -38.25 6.85
C VAL A 80 -28.31 -39.64 6.24
N GLN A 81 -29.43 -40.29 6.58
CA GLN A 81 -29.86 -41.56 6.02
C GLN A 81 -31.18 -41.40 5.28
N GLU A 82 -31.43 -42.28 4.32
CA GLU A 82 -32.64 -42.33 3.51
C GLU A 82 -33.32 -43.68 3.72
N ASP A 83 -34.58 -43.68 4.15
CA ASP A 83 -35.46 -44.85 4.21
C ASP A 83 -36.78 -44.52 3.51
N LYS A 84 -37.15 -45.30 2.49
CA LYS A 84 -38.41 -45.15 1.71
C LYS A 84 -38.71 -43.70 1.30
N ASP A 85 -37.75 -43.04 0.65
CA ASP A 85 -37.83 -41.64 0.19
C ASP A 85 -38.02 -40.60 1.32
N LYS A 86 -37.69 -40.98 2.57
CA LYS A 86 -37.65 -40.07 3.70
C LYS A 86 -36.25 -39.97 4.28
N PHE A 87 -35.92 -38.77 4.73
CA PHE A 87 -34.59 -38.41 5.21
C PHE A 87 -34.62 -38.15 6.70
N SER A 88 -33.59 -38.61 7.40
CA SER A 88 -33.33 -38.30 8.81
C SER A 88 -31.84 -38.18 9.07
N ILE A 89 -31.46 -37.46 10.15
CA ILE A 89 -30.08 -37.41 10.61
C ILE A 89 -29.74 -38.73 11.28
N LEU A 90 -28.53 -39.24 11.00
CA LEU A 90 -28.02 -40.44 11.67
C LEU A 90 -27.97 -40.24 13.19
N PRO A 91 -28.37 -41.22 14.02
CA PRO A 91 -28.41 -41.07 15.49
C PRO A 91 -27.09 -40.60 16.11
N GLU A 92 -25.96 -41.08 15.59
CA GLU A 92 -24.62 -40.67 16.02
C GLU A 92 -24.36 -39.18 15.74
N GLU A 93 -24.76 -38.70 14.57
CA GLU A 93 -24.58 -37.31 14.14
C GLU A 93 -25.53 -36.36 14.88
N ARG A 94 -26.75 -36.82 15.19
CA ARG A 94 -27.68 -36.09 16.06
C ARG A 94 -27.07 -35.89 17.46
N SER A 95 -26.55 -36.96 18.07
CA SER A 95 -25.91 -36.87 19.40
C SER A 95 -24.66 -35.96 19.38
N LYS A 96 -23.87 -35.99 18.31
CA LYS A 96 -22.73 -35.07 18.14
C LYS A 96 -23.19 -33.62 18.00
N THR A 97 -24.25 -33.37 17.24
CA THR A 97 -24.84 -32.03 17.04
C THR A 97 -25.38 -31.45 18.36
N GLU A 98 -26.06 -32.26 19.17
CA GLU A 98 -26.54 -31.87 20.51
C GLU A 98 -25.40 -31.50 21.45
N LYS A 99 -24.32 -32.28 21.46
CA LYS A 99 -23.12 -31.97 22.26
C LYS A 99 -22.46 -30.67 21.83
N GLN A 100 -22.40 -30.40 20.54
CA GLN A 100 -21.86 -29.14 20.01
C GLN A 100 -22.77 -27.94 20.33
N LEU A 101 -24.09 -28.13 20.32
CA LEU A 101 -25.03 -27.10 20.76
C LEU A 101 -24.80 -26.73 22.23
N ASP A 102 -24.71 -27.73 23.11
CA ASP A 102 -24.43 -27.50 24.52
C ASP A 102 -23.08 -26.84 24.75
N TYR A 103 -22.06 -27.21 23.98
CA TYR A 103 -20.75 -26.56 24.01
C TYR A 103 -20.85 -25.09 23.58
N SER A 104 -21.52 -24.79 22.45
CA SER A 104 -21.70 -23.43 21.93
C SER A 104 -22.44 -22.52 22.93
N LYS A 105 -23.45 -23.04 23.63
CA LYS A 105 -24.15 -22.32 24.72
C LYS A 105 -23.22 -21.99 25.88
N LYS A 106 -22.42 -22.96 26.33
CA LYS A 106 -21.43 -22.75 27.40
C LYS A 106 -20.37 -21.73 27.02
N VAL A 107 -19.90 -21.77 25.77
CA VAL A 107 -18.96 -20.78 25.22
C VAL A 107 -19.59 -19.39 25.22
N SER A 108 -20.80 -19.22 24.67
CA SER A 108 -21.50 -17.92 24.71
C SER A 108 -21.63 -17.35 26.12
N ALA A 109 -22.06 -18.18 27.09
CA ALA A 109 -22.18 -17.75 28.48
C ALA A 109 -20.83 -17.32 29.09
N LYS A 110 -19.75 -18.06 28.80
CA LYS A 110 -18.39 -17.72 29.24
C LYS A 110 -17.90 -16.40 28.64
N ILE A 111 -18.16 -16.15 27.36
CA ILE A 111 -17.81 -14.90 26.67
C ILE A 111 -18.54 -13.73 27.32
N ILE A 112 -19.86 -13.88 27.53
CA ILE A 112 -20.68 -12.84 28.14
C ILE A 112 -20.18 -12.50 29.54
N GLN A 113 -19.91 -13.53 30.36
CA GLN A 113 -19.40 -13.36 31.72
C GLN A 113 -18.00 -12.72 31.77
N LYS A 114 -17.18 -12.93 30.73
CA LYS A 114 -15.81 -12.43 30.63
C LYS A 114 -15.75 -10.99 30.11
N ARG A 115 -16.63 -10.61 29.18
CA ARG A 115 -16.51 -9.36 28.40
C ARG A 115 -17.51 -8.28 28.76
N PHE A 116 -18.63 -8.62 29.42
CA PHE A 116 -19.70 -7.65 29.68
C PHE A 116 -20.02 -7.49 31.19
N PRO A 117 -20.62 -6.36 31.60
CA PRO A 117 -20.97 -6.09 32.98
C PRO A 117 -21.93 -7.14 33.58
N ARG A 118 -21.65 -7.59 34.81
CA ARG A 118 -22.48 -8.58 35.53
C ARG A 118 -23.76 -8.00 36.14
N ASP A 119 -23.86 -6.68 36.17
CA ASP A 119 -25.02 -5.97 36.73
C ASP A 119 -26.22 -5.94 35.77
N ILE A 120 -26.02 -6.38 34.52
CA ILE A 120 -27.06 -6.53 33.51
C ILE A 120 -27.72 -7.89 33.68
N GLU A 121 -29.05 -7.96 33.57
CA GLU A 121 -29.80 -9.21 33.59
C GLU A 121 -29.29 -10.18 32.52
N ALA A 122 -29.02 -11.44 32.92
CA ALA A 122 -28.34 -12.44 32.09
C ALA A 122 -29.07 -12.72 30.76
N SER A 123 -30.39 -12.85 30.79
CA SER A 123 -31.25 -13.02 29.60
C SER A 123 -31.12 -11.83 28.66
N LYS A 124 -31.12 -10.62 29.22
CA LYS A 124 -31.11 -9.36 28.48
C LYS A 124 -29.78 -9.10 27.78
N ILE A 125 -28.65 -9.42 28.44
CA ILE A 125 -27.32 -9.31 27.82
C ILE A 125 -27.10 -10.40 26.75
N GLU A 126 -27.68 -11.59 26.94
CA GLU A 126 -27.62 -12.68 25.95
C GLU A 126 -28.40 -12.32 24.69
N ASP A 127 -29.64 -11.85 24.82
CA ASP A 127 -30.45 -11.37 23.69
C ASP A 127 -29.75 -10.20 22.97
N TRP A 128 -29.25 -9.21 23.72
CA TRP A 128 -28.47 -8.10 23.16
C TRP A 128 -27.23 -8.58 22.41
N PHE A 129 -26.46 -9.52 22.97
CA PHE A 129 -25.24 -10.03 22.35
C PHE A 129 -25.55 -10.78 21.05
N ASN A 130 -26.62 -11.57 21.03
CA ASN A 130 -27.06 -12.31 19.85
C ASN A 130 -27.53 -11.37 18.73
N GLU A 131 -28.41 -10.40 19.03
CA GLU A 131 -28.90 -9.41 18.05
C GLU A 131 -27.76 -8.50 17.54
N THR A 132 -26.82 -8.17 18.43
CA THR A 132 -25.62 -7.42 18.05
C THR A 132 -24.75 -8.23 17.08
N ASN A 133 -24.51 -9.51 17.34
CA ASN A 133 -23.77 -10.37 16.43
C ASN A 133 -24.48 -10.50 15.08
N GLU A 134 -25.79 -10.72 15.08
CA GLU A 134 -26.56 -10.78 13.84
C GLU A 134 -26.40 -9.50 13.01
N LYS A 135 -26.66 -8.33 13.60
CA LYS A 135 -26.59 -7.04 12.89
C LYS A 135 -25.16 -6.67 12.47
N TYR A 136 -24.19 -6.86 13.36
CA TYR A 136 -22.79 -6.53 13.09
C TYR A 136 -22.21 -7.42 11.99
N PHE A 137 -22.35 -8.73 12.12
CA PHE A 137 -21.80 -9.65 11.14
C PHE A 137 -22.62 -9.66 9.84
N SER A 138 -23.91 -9.32 9.83
CA SER A 138 -24.66 -9.13 8.57
C SER A 138 -24.18 -7.91 7.79
N ALA A 139 -23.92 -6.80 8.48
CA ALA A 139 -23.42 -5.57 7.88
C ALA A 139 -21.98 -5.70 7.35
N PHE A 140 -21.16 -6.57 7.95
CA PHE A 140 -19.73 -6.67 7.65
C PHE A 140 -19.25 -8.07 7.27
N THR A 141 -20.15 -9.00 6.89
CA THR A 141 -19.78 -10.41 6.61
C THR A 141 -18.61 -10.49 5.62
N ASP A 142 -18.67 -9.67 4.58
CA ASP A 142 -17.72 -9.62 3.47
C ASP A 142 -16.34 -9.10 3.94
N VAL A 143 -16.31 -8.17 4.90
CA VAL A 143 -15.09 -7.59 5.46
C VAL A 143 -14.46 -8.51 6.52
N LEU A 144 -15.29 -9.17 7.33
CA LEU A 144 -14.85 -10.00 8.45
C LEU A 144 -14.18 -11.31 7.98
N ILE A 145 -14.62 -11.89 6.84
CA ILE A 145 -14.00 -13.10 6.25
C ILE A 145 -12.52 -12.88 5.91
N LYS A 146 -12.17 -11.70 5.39
CA LYS A 146 -10.77 -11.32 5.14
C LYS A 146 -9.98 -11.13 6.43
N LEU A 147 -10.57 -10.48 7.45
CA LEU A 147 -9.86 -10.13 8.68
C LEU A 147 -9.52 -11.36 9.52
N TYR A 148 -10.46 -12.29 9.60
CA TYR A 148 -10.27 -13.53 10.35
C TYR A 148 -9.21 -14.44 9.70
N SER A 149 -9.17 -14.47 8.36
CA SER A 149 -8.16 -15.22 7.60
C SER A 149 -6.74 -14.66 7.72
N LYS A 150 -6.59 -13.39 8.15
CA LYS A 150 -5.31 -12.69 8.28
C LYS A 150 -4.90 -12.37 9.73
N LYS A 151 -5.77 -12.62 10.72
CA LYS A 151 -5.59 -12.18 12.11
C LYS A 151 -5.28 -10.67 12.23
N GLU A 152 -5.84 -9.86 11.34
CA GLU A 152 -5.65 -8.40 11.35
C GLU A 152 -6.74 -7.74 12.20
N SER A 153 -6.35 -6.84 13.10
CA SER A 153 -7.27 -6.11 13.96
C SER A 153 -7.98 -5.01 13.18
N LEU A 154 -9.27 -5.14 12.95
CA LEU A 154 -10.11 -4.03 12.49
C LEU A 154 -11.30 -3.87 13.41
N ILE A 155 -11.26 -2.81 14.21
CA ILE A 155 -12.44 -2.26 14.85
C ILE A 155 -13.15 -1.47 13.75
N LEU A 156 -14.13 -2.09 13.08
CA LEU A 156 -15.08 -1.36 12.22
C LEU A 156 -15.96 -0.45 13.08
N GLU A 157 -16.90 0.27 12.48
CA GLU A 157 -17.81 1.24 13.13
C GLU A 157 -18.81 0.58 14.11
N VAL A 158 -18.30 -0.20 15.08
CA VAL A 158 -19.02 -0.86 16.17
C VAL A 158 -20.04 0.09 16.77
N ASP A 159 -19.64 1.34 17.01
CA ASP A 159 -20.49 2.36 17.63
C ASP A 159 -21.75 2.67 16.80
N LYS A 160 -21.67 2.71 15.46
CA LYS A 160 -22.84 3.01 14.63
C LYS A 160 -23.88 1.88 14.64
N ILE A 161 -23.44 0.63 14.82
CA ILE A 161 -24.33 -0.54 14.87
C ILE A 161 -24.82 -0.78 16.30
N LEU A 162 -23.92 -0.73 17.28
CA LEU A 162 -24.22 -1.09 18.66
C LEU A 162 -25.02 -0.01 19.37
N ILE A 163 -24.80 1.29 19.12
CA ILE A 163 -25.52 2.35 19.84
C ILE A 163 -27.04 2.25 19.64
N PRO A 164 -27.58 2.09 18.43
CA PRO A 164 -29.01 1.87 18.24
C PRO A 164 -29.56 0.65 19.00
N ILE A 165 -28.80 -0.46 19.05
CA ILE A 165 -29.22 -1.70 19.72
C ILE A 165 -29.13 -1.53 21.25
N ILE A 166 -28.08 -0.91 21.76
CA ILE A 166 -27.93 -0.57 23.19
C ILE A 166 -29.13 0.25 23.66
N ASN A 167 -29.54 1.24 22.88
CA ASN A 167 -30.69 2.09 23.19
C ASN A 167 -32.01 1.30 23.11
N GLN A 168 -32.18 0.42 22.12
CA GLN A 168 -33.35 -0.46 21.99
C GLN A 168 -33.55 -1.36 23.21
N TYR A 169 -32.45 -1.86 23.78
CA TYR A 169 -32.47 -2.66 25.00
C TYR A 169 -32.47 -1.80 26.29
N GLY A 170 -32.42 -0.47 26.20
CA GLY A 170 -32.35 0.42 27.36
C GLY A 170 -31.11 0.16 28.23
N LEU A 171 -29.96 -0.07 27.58
CA LEU A 171 -28.66 -0.35 28.21
C LEU A 171 -27.73 0.87 28.16
N ASP A 172 -28.25 2.08 27.95
CA ASP A 172 -27.48 3.33 27.81
C ASP A 172 -26.49 3.56 28.96
N LYS A 173 -26.86 3.15 30.17
CA LYS A 173 -26.00 3.24 31.36
C LYS A 173 -24.68 2.46 31.21
N TYR A 174 -24.68 1.37 30.44
CA TYR A 174 -23.55 0.46 30.24
C TYR A 174 -22.90 0.65 28.86
N LYS A 175 -23.26 1.70 28.13
CA LYS A 175 -22.88 1.90 26.73
C LYS A 175 -21.37 1.74 26.49
N GLU A 176 -20.53 2.42 27.26
CA GLU A 176 -19.08 2.38 27.08
C GLU A 176 -18.51 0.98 27.36
N ASP A 177 -18.99 0.31 28.41
CA ASP A 177 -18.56 -1.04 28.77
C ASP A 177 -18.98 -2.07 27.71
N LEU A 178 -20.17 -1.92 27.13
CA LEU A 178 -20.67 -2.79 26.07
C LEU A 178 -19.90 -2.60 24.76
N LEU A 179 -19.62 -1.34 24.37
CA LEU A 179 -18.82 -1.04 23.19
C LEU A 179 -17.40 -1.60 23.34
N GLN A 180 -16.76 -1.37 24.49
CA GLN A 180 -15.42 -1.86 24.77
C GLN A 180 -15.37 -3.39 24.83
N GLY A 181 -16.28 -4.01 25.59
CA GLY A 181 -16.35 -5.47 25.71
C GLY A 181 -16.58 -6.16 24.36
N TYR A 182 -17.38 -5.56 23.49
CA TYR A 182 -17.64 -6.11 22.16
C TYR A 182 -16.43 -5.95 21.22
N ARG A 183 -15.74 -4.81 21.27
CA ARG A 183 -14.46 -4.61 20.55
C ARG A 183 -13.41 -5.64 20.97
N GLU A 184 -13.31 -5.88 22.27
CA GLU A 184 -12.37 -6.88 22.80
C GLU A 184 -12.73 -8.31 22.44
N PHE A 185 -14.03 -8.63 22.35
CA PHE A 185 -14.50 -9.91 21.82
C PHE A 185 -14.05 -10.09 20.37
N LEU A 186 -14.28 -9.11 19.50
CA LEU A 186 -13.90 -9.17 18.08
C LEU A 186 -12.38 -9.28 17.85
N LEU A 187 -11.58 -8.69 18.73
CA LEU A 187 -10.11 -8.69 18.65
C LEU A 187 -9.45 -9.81 19.46
N SER A 188 -10.24 -10.72 20.00
CA SER A 188 -9.74 -11.73 20.92
C SER A 188 -8.86 -12.76 20.22
N SER A 189 -7.80 -13.18 20.91
CA SER A 189 -7.01 -14.37 20.56
C SER A 189 -7.38 -15.57 21.45
N ASP A 190 -8.48 -15.48 22.20
CA ASP A 190 -9.03 -16.59 22.97
C ASP A 190 -9.68 -17.59 22.01
N ARG A 191 -9.26 -18.87 22.09
CA ARG A 191 -9.71 -19.92 21.19
C ARG A 191 -11.23 -20.07 21.14
N ASP A 192 -11.92 -19.92 22.27
CA ASP A 192 -13.38 -20.12 22.33
C ASP A 192 -14.11 -18.94 21.67
N GLU A 193 -13.58 -17.71 21.84
CA GLU A 193 -14.08 -16.50 21.20
C GLU A 193 -13.81 -16.51 19.70
N GLU A 194 -12.60 -16.93 19.30
CA GLU A 194 -12.20 -17.17 17.92
C GLU A 194 -13.18 -18.15 17.26
N GLU A 195 -13.35 -19.35 17.83
CA GLU A 195 -14.23 -20.38 17.27
C GLU A 195 -15.66 -19.87 17.12
N LYS A 196 -16.16 -19.08 18.08
CA LYS A 196 -17.50 -18.47 18.03
C LYS A 196 -17.66 -17.45 16.91
N ILE A 197 -16.66 -16.60 16.70
CA ILE A 197 -16.67 -15.60 15.61
C ILE A 197 -16.67 -16.29 14.25
N TRP A 198 -15.77 -17.25 14.05
CA TRP A 198 -15.66 -18.01 12.80
C TRP A 198 -16.96 -18.75 12.45
N SER A 199 -17.53 -19.37 13.47
CA SER A 199 -18.84 -19.99 13.49
C SER A 199 -19.92 -19.03 12.96
N ILE A 200 -20.12 -17.87 13.58
CA ILE A 200 -21.13 -16.88 13.14
C ILE A 200 -20.93 -16.47 11.67
N MET A 201 -19.68 -16.25 11.25
CA MET A 201 -19.36 -15.83 9.88
C MET A 201 -19.73 -16.89 8.83
N GLN A 202 -19.45 -18.17 9.12
CA GLN A 202 -19.81 -19.26 8.21
C GLN A 202 -21.32 -19.45 8.07
N SER A 203 -22.09 -19.22 9.14
CA SER A 203 -23.55 -19.26 9.10
C SER A 203 -24.12 -18.14 8.24
N LEU A 204 -23.62 -16.91 8.43
CA LEU A 204 -24.12 -15.76 7.68
C LEU A 204 -23.73 -15.81 6.21
N LEU A 205 -22.54 -16.32 5.88
CA LEU A 205 -22.16 -16.54 4.49
C LEU A 205 -23.08 -17.59 3.83
N ALA A 206 -23.36 -18.70 4.51
CA ALA A 206 -24.29 -19.72 4.02
C ALA A 206 -25.71 -19.17 3.85
N ALA A 207 -26.19 -18.38 4.81
CA ALA A 207 -27.49 -17.73 4.73
C ALA A 207 -27.54 -16.73 3.56
N LYS A 208 -26.53 -15.88 3.38
CA LYS A 208 -26.40 -14.95 2.25
C LYS A 208 -26.44 -15.68 0.91
N VAL A 209 -25.70 -16.79 0.77
CA VAL A 209 -25.67 -17.57 -0.46
C VAL A 209 -27.06 -18.14 -0.80
N VAL A 210 -27.81 -18.60 0.20
CA VAL A 210 -29.17 -19.12 -0.01
C VAL A 210 -30.18 -18.00 -0.25
N THR A 211 -30.12 -16.89 0.47
CA THR A 211 -31.04 -15.75 0.25
C THR A 211 -30.82 -15.07 -1.09
N VAL A 212 -29.59 -15.04 -1.59
CA VAL A 212 -29.27 -14.59 -2.96
C VAL A 212 -29.95 -15.50 -4.00
N ASP A 213 -29.99 -16.82 -3.77
CA ASP A 213 -30.65 -17.78 -4.69
C ASP A 213 -32.19 -17.70 -4.67
N LEU A 214 -32.77 -17.18 -3.59
CA LEU A 214 -34.23 -17.15 -3.36
C LEU A 214 -34.87 -15.78 -3.56
N SER A 215 -34.07 -14.73 -3.70
CA SER A 215 -34.58 -13.38 -3.90
C SER A 215 -35.23 -13.27 -5.29
N PRO A 216 -36.49 -12.79 -5.39
CA PRO A 216 -37.23 -12.74 -6.66
C PRO A 216 -36.57 -11.91 -7.77
N ASP A 217 -35.57 -11.09 -7.44
CA ASP A 217 -35.02 -10.10 -8.38
C ASP A 217 -33.51 -9.83 -8.31
N PHE A 218 -32.69 -10.65 -7.63
CA PHE A 218 -31.25 -10.44 -7.62
C PHE A 218 -30.47 -11.64 -8.16
N LEU A 219 -29.78 -11.39 -9.29
CA LEU A 219 -28.62 -12.16 -9.78
C LEU A 219 -28.93 -13.54 -10.42
N SER A 220 -29.98 -13.64 -11.26
CA SER A 220 -30.00 -14.74 -12.23
C SER A 220 -28.89 -14.52 -13.27
N ILE A 221 -28.19 -15.59 -13.66
CA ILE A 221 -27.20 -15.53 -14.75
C ILE A 221 -27.84 -14.93 -16.02
N ASP A 222 -29.15 -15.09 -16.20
CA ASP A 222 -29.93 -14.51 -17.28
C ASP A 222 -29.85 -12.98 -17.34
N LYS A 223 -29.66 -12.28 -16.21
CA LYS A 223 -29.44 -10.81 -16.20
C LYS A 223 -28.08 -10.41 -16.78
N TYR A 224 -27.16 -11.37 -16.94
CA TYR A 224 -25.83 -11.20 -17.49
C TYR A 224 -25.69 -11.80 -18.89
N THR A 225 -26.50 -12.81 -19.21
CA THR A 225 -26.53 -13.45 -20.53
C THR A 225 -26.89 -12.43 -21.61
N ASP A 226 -26.03 -12.35 -22.64
CA ASP A 226 -26.09 -11.41 -23.76
C ASP A 226 -26.07 -9.92 -23.39
N ALA A 227 -25.64 -9.58 -22.17
CA ALA A 227 -25.57 -8.20 -21.72
C ALA A 227 -24.36 -7.44 -22.30
N GLU A 228 -24.51 -6.13 -22.50
CA GLU A 228 -23.40 -5.22 -22.74
C GLU A 228 -22.91 -4.64 -21.42
N ILE A 229 -21.70 -5.02 -21.04
CA ILE A 229 -21.06 -4.66 -19.77
C ILE A 229 -20.10 -3.50 -20.03
N VAL A 230 -20.46 -2.30 -19.58
CA VAL A 230 -19.62 -1.11 -19.68
C VAL A 230 -18.60 -1.14 -18.53
N LEU A 231 -17.31 -1.22 -18.86
CA LEU A 231 -16.23 -1.31 -17.89
C LEU A 231 -15.82 0.07 -17.42
N ASP A 232 -15.77 0.26 -16.11
CA ASP A 232 -15.16 1.41 -15.47
C ASP A 232 -13.62 1.39 -15.61
N THR A 233 -12.99 2.57 -15.54
CA THR A 233 -11.54 2.78 -15.57
C THR A 233 -10.81 1.93 -14.53
N ASN A 234 -11.38 1.74 -13.34
CA ASN A 234 -10.77 0.93 -12.27
C ASN A 234 -10.72 -0.59 -12.58
N ILE A 235 -11.61 -1.10 -13.45
CA ILE A 235 -11.60 -2.48 -13.92
C ILE A 235 -10.48 -2.67 -14.94
N LEU A 236 -10.32 -1.69 -15.83
CA LEU A 236 -9.23 -1.68 -16.83
C LEU A 236 -7.87 -1.69 -16.14
N PHE A 237 -7.69 -0.91 -15.06
CA PHE A 237 -6.46 -0.95 -14.27
C PHE A 237 -6.25 -2.28 -13.55
N ALA A 238 -7.31 -2.88 -12.99
CA ALA A 238 -7.21 -4.21 -12.38
C ALA A 238 -6.72 -5.26 -13.40
N ASN A 239 -7.21 -5.20 -14.64
CA ASN A 239 -6.75 -6.06 -15.72
C ASN A 239 -5.28 -5.78 -16.10
N SER A 240 -4.93 -4.50 -16.26
CA SER A 240 -3.59 -4.07 -16.71
C SER A 240 -2.49 -4.39 -15.69
N LEU A 241 -2.84 -4.39 -14.40
CA LEU A 241 -1.93 -4.67 -13.28
C LEU A 241 -2.04 -6.11 -12.76
N SER A 242 -2.80 -6.97 -13.45
CA SER A 242 -3.18 -8.29 -12.93
C SER A 242 -2.00 -9.23 -12.72
N SER A 243 -1.02 -9.22 -13.64
CA SER A 243 0.19 -10.04 -13.56
C SER A 243 1.09 -9.68 -12.38
N SER A 244 1.20 -8.39 -12.04
CA SER A 244 2.00 -7.93 -10.89
C SER A 244 1.27 -8.06 -9.57
N THR A 245 -0.07 -8.18 -9.57
CA THR A 245 -0.90 -8.26 -8.37
C THR A 245 -1.40 -9.65 -8.03
N GLY A 246 -1.11 -10.65 -8.87
CA GLY A 246 -1.48 -12.05 -8.65
C GLY A 246 -2.96 -12.36 -8.86
N ILE A 247 -3.65 -11.57 -9.70
CA ILE A 247 -5.07 -11.78 -10.09
C ILE A 247 -5.26 -12.04 -11.58
N GLU A 248 -4.18 -12.37 -12.29
CA GLU A 248 -4.21 -12.67 -13.72
C GLU A 248 -5.15 -13.83 -14.04
N ASP A 249 -5.04 -14.95 -13.32
CA ASP A 249 -5.91 -16.11 -13.48
C ASP A 249 -7.37 -15.73 -13.27
N THR A 250 -7.64 -14.88 -12.28
CA THR A 250 -9.01 -14.44 -11.98
C THR A 250 -9.59 -13.54 -13.07
N MET A 251 -8.81 -12.59 -13.59
CA MET A 251 -9.23 -11.75 -14.71
C MET A 251 -9.41 -12.59 -15.99
N CYS A 252 -8.58 -13.60 -16.19
CA CYS A 252 -8.75 -14.56 -17.27
C CYS A 252 -10.05 -15.37 -17.14
N SER A 253 -10.36 -15.86 -15.93
CA SER A 253 -11.61 -16.56 -15.66
C SER A 253 -12.82 -15.66 -15.84
N PHE A 254 -12.78 -14.39 -15.41
CA PHE A 254 -13.82 -13.42 -15.69
C PHE A 254 -14.04 -13.23 -17.20
N GLY A 255 -12.94 -13.09 -17.96
CA GLY A 255 -12.97 -13.00 -19.42
C GLY A 255 -13.60 -14.23 -20.08
N LYS A 256 -13.26 -15.44 -19.63
CA LYS A 256 -13.86 -16.68 -20.14
C LYS A 256 -15.36 -16.73 -19.86
N ILE A 257 -15.80 -16.37 -18.66
CA ILE A 257 -17.21 -16.38 -18.27
C ILE A 257 -18.01 -15.39 -19.10
N ALA A 258 -17.52 -14.16 -19.26
CA ALA A 258 -18.17 -13.15 -20.10
C ALA A 258 -18.42 -13.69 -21.51
N LYS A 259 -17.44 -14.42 -22.07
CA LYS A 259 -17.57 -15.08 -23.38
C LYS A 259 -18.60 -16.21 -23.35
N THR A 260 -18.59 -17.06 -22.33
CA THR A 260 -19.50 -18.21 -22.18
C THR A 260 -20.97 -17.77 -22.10
N ILE A 261 -21.26 -16.69 -21.38
CA ILE A 261 -22.63 -16.16 -21.25
C ILE A 261 -23.02 -15.20 -22.39
N GLY A 262 -22.18 -15.03 -23.41
CA GLY A 262 -22.44 -14.12 -24.53
C GLY A 262 -22.38 -12.63 -24.17
N ALA A 263 -21.88 -12.27 -22.98
CA ALA A 263 -21.73 -10.89 -22.57
C ALA A 263 -20.65 -10.18 -23.40
N LYS A 264 -20.94 -8.94 -23.79
CA LYS A 264 -20.02 -8.07 -24.53
C LYS A 264 -19.39 -7.09 -23.57
N LEU A 265 -18.07 -7.13 -23.46
CA LEU A 265 -17.32 -6.14 -22.69
C LEU A 265 -17.13 -4.88 -23.54
N CYS A 266 -17.39 -3.72 -22.94
CA CYS A 266 -17.42 -2.44 -23.62
C CYS A 266 -16.73 -1.34 -22.79
N VAL A 267 -16.18 -0.33 -23.45
CA VAL A 267 -15.66 0.92 -22.84
C VAL A 267 -16.18 2.11 -23.63
N THR A 268 -16.26 3.29 -23.01
CA THR A 268 -16.59 4.54 -23.71
C THR A 268 -15.32 5.30 -24.11
N GLU A 269 -15.43 6.29 -24.99
CA GLU A 269 -14.29 7.14 -25.35
C GLU A 269 -13.80 7.95 -24.13
N GLU A 270 -14.70 8.37 -23.26
CA GLU A 270 -14.38 9.06 -22.00
C GLU A 270 -13.68 8.17 -20.99
N THR A 271 -14.04 6.88 -20.90
CA THR A 271 -13.29 5.92 -20.09
C THR A 271 -11.86 5.78 -20.61
N MET A 272 -11.65 5.83 -21.93
CA MET A 272 -10.31 5.80 -22.52
C MET A 272 -9.50 7.08 -22.23
N GLU A 273 -10.15 8.24 -22.25
CA GLU A 273 -9.53 9.52 -21.88
C GLU A 273 -9.20 9.60 -20.39
N GLU A 274 -10.11 9.15 -19.52
CA GLU A 274 -9.88 9.06 -18.08
C GLU A 274 -8.73 8.11 -17.77
N TYR A 275 -8.68 6.94 -18.41
CA TYR A 275 -7.59 5.97 -18.24
C TYR A 275 -6.23 6.62 -18.50
N LYS A 276 -6.05 7.33 -19.62
CA LYS A 276 -4.81 8.04 -19.95
C LYS A 276 -4.48 9.11 -18.93
N THR A 277 -5.47 9.95 -18.59
CA THR A 277 -5.31 11.03 -17.61
C THR A 277 -4.88 10.48 -16.24
N VAL A 278 -5.44 9.35 -15.82
CA VAL A 278 -5.08 8.70 -14.55
C VAL A 278 -3.66 8.09 -14.66
N CYS A 279 -3.31 7.46 -15.78
CA CYS A 279 -1.96 6.96 -16.03
C CYS A 279 -0.91 8.07 -15.92
N ASP A 280 -1.10 9.19 -16.59
CA ASP A 280 -0.17 10.32 -16.59
C ASP A 280 0.03 10.88 -15.19
N ARG A 281 -1.08 11.19 -14.50
CA ARG A 281 -1.05 11.67 -13.12
C ARG A 281 -0.36 10.68 -12.19
N ARG A 282 -0.65 9.38 -12.32
CA ARG A 282 -0.02 8.34 -11.49
C ARG A 282 1.47 8.20 -11.81
N LYS A 283 1.88 8.32 -13.08
CA LYS A 283 3.29 8.31 -13.48
C LYS A 283 4.05 9.42 -12.78
N GLU A 284 3.54 10.65 -12.84
CA GLU A 284 4.14 11.81 -12.17
C GLU A 284 4.22 11.62 -10.65
N GLU A 285 3.14 11.15 -10.02
CA GLU A 285 3.12 10.83 -8.59
C GLU A 285 4.22 9.81 -8.23
N MET A 286 4.34 8.70 -8.98
CA MET A 286 5.30 7.64 -8.68
C MET A 286 6.75 8.09 -8.91
N ILE A 287 7.04 8.82 -9.99
CA ILE A 287 8.37 9.40 -10.23
C ILE A 287 8.77 10.31 -9.08
N LYS A 288 7.86 11.19 -8.66
CA LYS A 288 8.11 12.10 -7.53
C LYS A 288 8.43 11.32 -6.26
N LEU A 289 7.76 10.20 -5.99
CA LEU A 289 8.04 9.36 -4.82
C LEU A 289 9.37 8.61 -4.92
N TRP A 290 9.67 7.98 -6.06
CA TRP A 290 10.92 7.24 -6.26
C TRP A 290 12.16 8.15 -6.27
N ASN A 291 12.01 9.43 -6.63
CA ASN A 291 13.09 10.41 -6.57
C ASN A 291 13.35 10.97 -5.15
N ASN A 292 12.36 10.91 -4.26
CA ASN A 292 12.44 11.55 -2.94
C ASN A 292 12.60 10.57 -1.77
N TYR A 293 12.31 9.28 -1.94
CA TYR A 293 12.33 8.28 -0.87
C TYR A 293 13.13 7.04 -1.24
N SER A 294 13.78 6.44 -0.24
CA SER A 294 14.40 5.12 -0.41
C SER A 294 13.33 4.03 -0.51
N VAL A 295 13.66 2.93 -1.21
CA VAL A 295 12.78 1.75 -1.35
C VAL A 295 12.30 1.24 0.01
N SER A 296 13.13 1.29 1.06
CA SER A 296 12.77 0.91 2.43
C SER A 296 11.63 1.74 3.03
N ILE A 297 11.55 3.04 2.71
CA ILE A 297 10.46 3.93 3.14
C ILE A 297 9.21 3.65 2.30
N LEU A 298 9.38 3.45 0.99
CA LEU A 298 8.30 3.14 0.06
C LEU A 298 7.61 1.82 0.46
N GLU A 299 8.37 0.77 0.77
CA GLU A 299 7.83 -0.52 1.25
C GLU A 299 6.95 -0.38 2.51
N LYS A 300 7.31 0.54 3.42
CA LYS A 300 6.51 0.82 4.63
C LYS A 300 5.19 1.51 4.33
N ALA A 301 5.13 2.27 3.24
CA ALA A 301 3.92 2.93 2.74
C ALA A 301 3.10 2.07 1.76
N ASN A 302 3.52 0.82 1.49
CA ASN A 302 2.94 -0.06 0.46
C ASN A 302 1.57 -0.62 0.84
N ARG A 303 0.58 0.25 0.97
CA ARG A 303 -0.81 -0.12 1.25
C ARG A 303 -1.73 0.67 0.33
N ARG A 304 -2.73 -0.02 -0.23
CA ARG A 304 -3.92 0.52 -0.94
C ARG A 304 -3.78 0.90 -2.42
N ASP A 305 -2.58 1.21 -2.94
CA ASP A 305 -2.44 1.65 -4.35
C ASP A 305 -1.84 0.54 -5.24
N ASP A 306 -2.60 0.11 -6.25
CA ASP A 306 -2.21 -1.00 -7.14
C ASP A 306 -0.96 -0.69 -7.97
N PHE A 307 -0.76 0.57 -8.38
CA PHE A 307 0.42 0.98 -9.13
C PHE A 307 1.66 0.92 -8.24
N PHE A 308 1.55 1.53 -7.05
CA PHE A 308 2.62 1.56 -6.06
C PHE A 308 3.06 0.15 -5.64
N ARG A 309 2.08 -0.74 -5.39
CA ARG A 309 2.35 -2.15 -5.06
C ARG A 309 3.00 -2.89 -6.23
N SER A 310 2.50 -2.68 -7.44
CA SER A 310 3.05 -3.34 -8.63
C SER A 310 4.49 -2.95 -8.89
N LEU A 311 4.83 -1.65 -8.77
CA LEU A 311 6.20 -1.16 -8.91
C LEU A 311 7.16 -1.80 -7.89
N LEU A 312 6.74 -1.93 -6.64
CA LEU A 312 7.54 -2.59 -5.60
C LEU A 312 7.72 -4.08 -5.86
N LEU A 313 6.66 -4.78 -6.27
CA LEU A 313 6.72 -6.23 -6.58
C LEU A 313 7.59 -6.53 -7.80
N LEU A 314 7.62 -5.62 -8.78
CA LEU A 314 8.52 -5.70 -9.95
C LEU A 314 9.96 -5.29 -9.63
N GLY A 315 10.22 -4.84 -8.39
CA GLY A 315 11.56 -4.47 -7.94
C GLY A 315 12.09 -3.17 -8.55
N CYS A 316 11.20 -2.23 -8.93
CA CYS A 316 11.58 -0.93 -9.48
C CYS A 316 12.42 -0.12 -8.48
N LYS A 317 13.56 0.40 -8.92
CA LYS A 317 14.53 1.10 -8.05
C LYS A 317 14.68 2.59 -8.35
N ASN A 318 14.38 3.02 -9.57
CA ASN A 318 14.63 4.38 -10.03
C ASN A 318 13.53 4.89 -10.96
N GLU A 319 13.65 6.15 -11.38
CA GLU A 319 12.73 6.80 -12.33
C GLU A 319 12.60 6.03 -13.64
N GLU A 320 13.70 5.55 -14.24
CA GLU A 320 13.67 4.80 -15.51
C GLU A 320 12.83 3.51 -15.41
N ASP A 321 12.89 2.81 -14.28
CA ASP A 321 12.07 1.62 -14.03
C ASP A 321 10.59 1.98 -13.94
N VAL A 322 10.25 3.10 -13.29
CA VAL A 322 8.89 3.62 -13.20
C VAL A 322 8.38 4.00 -14.58
N GLU A 323 9.17 4.74 -15.37
CA GLU A 323 8.80 5.11 -16.74
C GLU A 323 8.55 3.89 -17.62
N ARG A 324 9.41 2.86 -17.52
CA ARG A 324 9.25 1.61 -18.26
C ARG A 324 7.97 0.89 -17.88
N PHE A 325 7.64 0.82 -16.59
CA PHE A 325 6.38 0.25 -16.12
C PHE A 325 5.17 0.98 -16.72
N PHE A 326 5.14 2.31 -16.64
CA PHE A 326 4.02 3.09 -17.20
C PHE A 326 3.93 2.99 -18.73
N SER A 327 5.04 2.82 -19.46
CA SER A 327 5.01 2.61 -20.92
C SER A 327 4.26 1.34 -21.36
N VAL A 328 4.15 0.37 -20.45
CA VAL A 328 3.36 -0.85 -20.66
C VAL A 328 1.92 -0.62 -20.21
N VAL A 329 1.71 -0.05 -19.03
CA VAL A 329 0.38 0.14 -18.43
C VAL A 329 -0.45 1.18 -19.17
N GLU A 330 0.14 2.21 -19.76
CA GLU A 330 -0.58 3.25 -20.52
C GLU A 330 -1.33 2.69 -21.75
N LYS A 331 -0.95 1.49 -22.22
CA LYS A 331 -1.67 0.79 -23.29
C LYS A 331 -2.97 0.22 -22.75
N ILE A 332 -4.07 0.87 -23.12
CA ILE A 332 -5.43 0.43 -22.77
C ILE A 332 -5.64 -1.02 -23.22
N PRO A 333 -6.09 -1.92 -22.35
CA PRO A 333 -6.31 -3.33 -22.71
C PRO A 333 -7.35 -3.48 -23.82
N GLU A 334 -7.03 -4.29 -24.84
CA GLU A 334 -7.97 -4.66 -25.90
C GLU A 334 -8.87 -5.85 -25.52
N LYS A 335 -8.51 -6.58 -24.46
CA LYS A 335 -9.21 -7.78 -23.99
C LYS A 335 -9.04 -8.00 -22.49
N ILE A 336 -9.97 -8.75 -21.91
CA ILE A 336 -9.86 -9.37 -20.59
C ILE A 336 -9.92 -10.88 -20.78
N GLY A 337 -8.84 -11.59 -20.47
CA GLY A 337 -8.68 -13.01 -20.84
C GLY A 337 -8.86 -13.22 -22.36
N ASP A 338 -9.90 -13.96 -22.71
CA ASP A 338 -10.29 -14.25 -24.11
C ASP A 338 -11.43 -13.35 -24.63
N SER A 339 -11.97 -12.46 -23.81
CA SER A 339 -13.06 -11.56 -24.17
C SER A 339 -12.55 -10.22 -24.67
N LYS A 340 -12.91 -9.87 -25.91
CA LYS A 340 -12.57 -8.58 -26.53
C LYS A 340 -13.35 -7.43 -25.86
N ILE A 341 -12.66 -6.32 -25.63
CA ILE A 341 -13.26 -5.06 -25.21
C ILE A 341 -13.65 -4.25 -26.46
N ASN A 342 -14.91 -3.84 -26.56
CA ASN A 342 -15.43 -3.03 -27.67
C ASN A 342 -15.57 -1.56 -27.25
N ILE A 343 -15.41 -0.64 -28.20
CA ILE A 343 -15.58 0.80 -27.92
C ILE A 343 -17.01 1.20 -28.31
N ILE A 344 -17.74 1.79 -27.36
CA ILE A 344 -19.07 2.36 -27.59
C ILE A 344 -18.89 3.82 -28.01
N LYS A 345 -19.14 4.09 -29.30
CA LYS A 345 -19.28 5.44 -29.82
C LYS A 345 -20.69 5.95 -29.60
N HIS A 346 -20.81 7.19 -29.15
CA HIS A 346 -22.11 7.77 -28.85
C HIS A 346 -22.07 9.29 -29.05
N ASP A 347 -22.72 9.76 -30.11
CA ASP A 347 -22.59 11.13 -30.59
C ASP A 347 -23.38 12.18 -29.76
N GLU A 348 -24.20 11.75 -28.79
CA GLU A 348 -25.28 12.59 -28.22
C GLU A 348 -25.30 12.76 -26.68
N ILE A 349 -24.40 12.14 -25.90
CA ILE A 349 -24.53 12.15 -24.41
C ILE A 349 -23.84 13.38 -23.78
N TYR A 350 -22.97 14.06 -24.53
CA TYR A 350 -22.25 15.25 -24.09
C TYR A 350 -23.16 16.44 -23.71
N ASP A 351 -24.31 16.60 -24.38
CA ASP A 351 -25.14 17.82 -24.23
C ASP A 351 -25.90 17.95 -22.90
N LYS A 352 -25.71 17.01 -21.96
CA LYS A 352 -26.34 17.05 -20.63
C LYS A 352 -25.37 16.93 -19.46
N ALA A 353 -24.22 17.58 -19.47
CA ALA A 353 -23.40 17.84 -18.27
C ALA A 353 -24.06 18.81 -17.23
N LYS A 354 -25.40 18.83 -17.14
CA LYS A 354 -26.21 19.75 -16.31
C LYS A 354 -27.15 19.06 -15.32
N ASP A 355 -27.00 17.76 -15.08
CA ASP A 355 -27.75 17.10 -14.01
C ASP A 355 -27.02 17.31 -12.69
N LYS A 356 -27.27 18.48 -12.08
CA LYS A 356 -26.66 18.88 -10.82
C LYS A 356 -27.06 17.95 -9.67
N GLU A 357 -28.25 17.38 -9.73
CA GLU A 357 -28.77 16.46 -8.72
C GLU A 357 -27.98 15.16 -8.76
N LEU A 358 -27.91 14.51 -9.93
CA LEU A 358 -27.16 13.27 -10.09
C LEU A 358 -25.65 13.43 -9.84
N PHE A 359 -25.08 14.60 -10.21
CA PHE A 359 -23.68 14.93 -9.89
C PHE A 359 -23.44 15.02 -8.37
N ASN A 360 -24.35 15.66 -7.64
CA ASN A 360 -24.26 15.78 -6.19
C ASN A 360 -24.48 14.42 -5.50
N ASP A 361 -25.41 13.60 -5.98
CA ASP A 361 -25.67 12.26 -5.48
C ASP A 361 -24.43 11.37 -5.54
N ILE A 362 -23.70 11.40 -6.67
CA ILE A 362 -22.45 10.64 -6.84
C ILE A 362 -21.38 11.13 -5.85
N LYS A 363 -21.23 12.45 -5.69
CA LYS A 363 -20.29 13.03 -4.70
C LYS A 363 -20.66 12.69 -3.26
N GLU A 364 -21.95 12.72 -2.94
CA GLU A 364 -22.46 12.41 -1.61
C GLU A 364 -22.26 10.92 -1.31
N ALA A 365 -22.63 10.02 -2.21
CA ALA A 365 -22.44 8.58 -2.03
C ALA A 365 -20.96 8.23 -1.78
N TRP A 366 -20.06 8.86 -2.53
CA TRP A 366 -18.63 8.72 -2.30
C TRP A 366 -18.21 9.25 -0.93
N SER A 367 -18.67 10.45 -0.55
CA SER A 367 -18.31 11.07 0.74
C SER A 367 -18.89 10.32 1.94
N GLN A 368 -20.10 9.77 1.83
CA GLN A 368 -20.72 8.93 2.86
C GLN A 368 -19.90 7.66 3.10
N ARG A 369 -19.34 7.07 2.04
CA ARG A 369 -18.57 5.83 2.11
C ARG A 369 -17.12 6.03 2.52
N HIS A 370 -16.47 7.06 1.99
CA HIS A 370 -15.03 7.28 2.18
C HIS A 370 -14.71 8.35 3.24
N GLY A 371 -15.68 9.19 3.62
CA GLY A 371 -15.54 10.33 4.54
C GLY A 371 -15.36 11.67 3.81
N GLU A 372 -15.79 12.77 4.43
CA GLU A 372 -15.86 14.12 3.82
C GLU A 372 -14.52 14.68 3.31
N LYS A 373 -13.38 14.19 3.84
CA LYS A 373 -12.03 14.59 3.39
C LYS A 373 -11.63 13.95 2.06
N TRP A 374 -12.33 12.92 1.62
CA TRP A 374 -12.05 12.16 0.41
C TRP A 374 -13.08 12.55 -0.64
N GLN A 375 -12.83 13.62 -1.38
CA GLN A 375 -13.74 14.05 -2.44
C GLN A 375 -13.29 13.53 -3.80
N LYS A 376 -14.21 13.00 -4.58
CA LYS A 376 -14.00 12.77 -6.01
C LYS A 376 -13.81 14.09 -6.74
N THR A 377 -12.81 14.15 -7.62
CA THR A 377 -12.62 15.29 -8.52
C THR A 377 -13.76 15.39 -9.52
N ASP A 378 -14.10 16.60 -9.95
CA ASP A 378 -15.24 16.84 -10.85
C ASP A 378 -15.18 16.02 -12.13
N ASN A 379 -13.99 15.84 -12.73
CA ASN A 379 -13.82 15.03 -13.94
C ASN A 379 -14.19 13.55 -13.75
N VAL A 380 -13.84 12.96 -12.59
CA VAL A 380 -14.20 11.56 -12.24
C VAL A 380 -15.72 11.46 -12.07
N VAL A 381 -16.34 12.46 -11.44
CA VAL A 381 -17.81 12.48 -11.28
C VAL A 381 -18.49 12.64 -12.63
N ILE A 382 -17.93 13.44 -13.54
CA ILE A 382 -18.44 13.60 -14.92
C ILE A 382 -18.35 12.28 -15.69
N HIS A 383 -17.23 11.55 -15.58
CA HIS A 383 -17.10 10.22 -16.16
C HIS A 383 -18.19 9.26 -15.66
N ASP A 384 -18.36 9.15 -14.34
CA ASP A 384 -19.38 8.29 -13.72
C ASP A 384 -20.80 8.70 -14.15
N LEU A 385 -21.04 10.00 -14.29
CA LEU A 385 -22.31 10.56 -14.77
C LEU A 385 -22.59 10.15 -16.22
N ILE A 386 -21.58 10.17 -17.09
CA ILE A 386 -21.70 9.79 -18.51
C ILE A 386 -22.04 8.31 -18.62
N ILE A 387 -21.30 7.43 -17.93
CA ILE A 387 -21.59 5.99 -17.89
C ILE A 387 -23.01 5.73 -17.35
N THR A 388 -23.40 6.42 -16.28
CA THR A 388 -24.74 6.28 -15.69
C THR A 388 -25.82 6.63 -16.71
N LYS A 389 -25.67 7.74 -17.44
CA LYS A 389 -26.64 8.18 -18.44
C LYS A 389 -26.67 7.28 -19.66
N LEU A 390 -25.51 6.80 -20.10
CA LEU A 390 -25.39 5.83 -21.18
C LEU A 390 -26.20 4.56 -20.85
N CYS A 391 -25.93 3.96 -19.68
CA CYS A 391 -26.61 2.75 -19.26
C CYS A 391 -28.11 2.98 -19.08
N LYS A 392 -28.54 4.08 -18.44
CA LYS A 392 -29.97 4.42 -18.31
C LYS A 392 -30.69 4.68 -19.64
N LYS A 393 -29.99 5.21 -20.66
CA LYS A 393 -30.56 5.45 -22.00
C LYS A 393 -30.80 4.12 -22.71
N TYR A 394 -29.80 3.25 -22.72
CA TYR A 394 -29.81 2.02 -23.51
C TYR A 394 -30.41 0.81 -22.80
N SER A 395 -30.56 0.83 -21.47
CA SER A 395 -31.18 -0.25 -20.69
C SER A 395 -32.63 -0.55 -21.08
N LYS A 396 -33.30 0.40 -21.76
CA LYS A 396 -34.67 0.23 -22.30
C LYS A 396 -34.73 -0.71 -23.50
N ASP A 397 -33.68 -0.74 -24.31
CA ASP A 397 -33.65 -1.48 -25.58
C ASP A 397 -32.80 -2.75 -25.50
N LYS A 398 -31.85 -2.80 -24.56
CA LYS A 398 -30.94 -3.93 -24.37
C LYS A 398 -30.51 -4.06 -22.91
N LYS A 399 -30.05 -5.25 -22.50
CA LYS A 399 -29.42 -5.46 -21.19
C LYS A 399 -28.08 -4.74 -21.18
N MET A 400 -27.99 -3.63 -20.47
CA MET A 400 -26.76 -2.84 -20.34
C MET A 400 -26.60 -2.34 -18.90
N PHE A 401 -25.42 -2.54 -18.35
CA PHE A 401 -25.04 -2.04 -17.02
C PHE A 401 -23.54 -1.77 -16.99
N ALA A 402 -23.12 -0.99 -15.99
CA ALA A 402 -21.74 -0.63 -15.73
C ALA A 402 -21.13 -1.51 -14.64
N LEU A 403 -19.88 -1.92 -14.84
CA LEU A 403 -19.11 -2.74 -13.93
C LEU A 403 -18.00 -1.90 -13.30
N THR A 404 -17.93 -1.88 -11.97
CA THR A 404 -16.98 -1.05 -11.22
C THR A 404 -16.40 -1.77 -10.00
N ARG A 405 -15.26 -1.29 -9.50
CA ARG A 405 -14.74 -1.65 -8.17
C ARG A 405 -15.21 -0.67 -7.09
N ASP A 406 -15.87 0.42 -7.48
CA ASP A 406 -16.37 1.44 -6.56
C ASP A 406 -17.76 1.07 -6.02
N LEU A 407 -17.78 0.52 -4.82
CA LEU A 407 -19.01 0.14 -4.13
C LEU A 407 -19.92 1.34 -3.76
N SER A 408 -19.42 2.58 -3.80
CA SER A 408 -20.28 3.75 -3.59
C SER A 408 -21.26 3.95 -4.76
N LEU A 409 -20.82 3.65 -5.99
CA LEU A 409 -21.66 3.72 -7.19
C LEU A 409 -22.70 2.60 -7.23
N GLU A 410 -22.32 1.38 -6.83
CA GLU A 410 -23.29 0.27 -6.70
C GLU A 410 -24.35 0.59 -5.65
N ALA A 411 -23.94 1.00 -4.44
CA ALA A 411 -24.87 1.35 -3.37
C ALA A 411 -25.81 2.51 -3.77
N LEU A 412 -25.30 3.50 -4.49
CA LEU A 412 -26.10 4.59 -5.03
C LEU A 412 -27.08 4.08 -6.10
N SER A 413 -26.61 3.23 -7.01
CA SER A 413 -27.45 2.68 -8.07
C SER A 413 -28.61 1.84 -7.52
N LEU A 414 -28.42 1.14 -6.40
CA LEU A 414 -29.50 0.39 -5.74
C LEU A 414 -30.60 1.31 -5.20
N LYS A 415 -30.27 2.54 -4.80
CA LYS A 415 -31.27 3.53 -4.35
C LYS A 415 -32.16 4.02 -5.50
N TRP A 416 -31.68 3.93 -6.74
CA TRP A 416 -32.44 4.36 -7.93
C TRP A 416 -33.33 3.27 -8.52
N VAL A 417 -33.21 2.02 -8.06
CA VAL A 417 -33.96 0.89 -8.60
C VAL A 417 -35.42 0.99 -8.19
N GLY A 418 -36.31 1.11 -9.18
CA GLY A 418 -37.75 0.87 -9.00
C GLY A 418 -38.11 -0.62 -9.01
N GLU A 419 -39.35 -1.00 -8.66
CA GLU A 419 -39.80 -2.40 -8.54
C GLU A 419 -39.57 -3.30 -9.78
N LYS A 420 -39.22 -2.75 -10.95
CA LYS A 420 -38.97 -3.49 -12.19
C LYS A 420 -37.71 -3.06 -12.95
N GLU A 421 -36.85 -2.26 -12.33
CA GLU A 421 -35.62 -1.76 -12.96
C GLU A 421 -34.39 -2.50 -12.43
N ASP A 422 -33.40 -2.76 -13.28
CA ASP A 422 -32.12 -3.32 -12.84
C ASP A 422 -31.16 -2.19 -12.42
N SER A 423 -30.23 -2.50 -11.50
CA SER A 423 -29.19 -1.55 -11.12
C SER A 423 -28.28 -1.22 -12.31
N VAL A 424 -28.01 0.08 -12.48
CA VAL A 424 -27.11 0.63 -13.50
C VAL A 424 -25.67 0.26 -13.19
N TRP A 425 -25.24 0.40 -11.94
CA TRP A 425 -23.92 0.00 -11.50
C TRP A 425 -23.99 -1.33 -10.77
N ARG A 426 -23.04 -2.21 -11.10
CA ARG A 426 -22.80 -3.47 -10.42
C ARG A 426 -21.34 -3.54 -10.06
N SER A 427 -21.03 -4.00 -8.86
CA SER A 427 -19.64 -4.20 -8.51
C SER A 427 -19.10 -5.47 -9.17
N LEU A 428 -17.80 -5.46 -9.48
CA LEU A 428 -17.10 -6.67 -9.90
C LEU A 428 -17.17 -7.75 -8.80
N TYR A 429 -17.29 -7.34 -7.53
CA TYR A 429 -17.56 -8.24 -6.42
C TYR A 429 -18.92 -8.93 -6.52
N SER A 430 -20.01 -8.18 -6.71
CA SER A 430 -21.37 -8.73 -6.88
C SER A 430 -21.41 -9.70 -8.06
N LEU A 431 -20.77 -9.33 -9.19
CA LEU A 431 -20.66 -10.21 -10.35
C LEU A 431 -19.91 -11.50 -10.03
N VAL A 432 -18.78 -11.42 -9.35
CA VAL A 432 -18.03 -12.58 -8.89
C VAL A 432 -18.88 -13.48 -7.99
N GLN A 433 -19.66 -12.91 -7.08
CA GLN A 433 -20.57 -13.68 -6.23
C GLN A 433 -21.65 -14.39 -7.05
N VAL A 434 -22.27 -13.72 -8.03
CA VAL A 434 -23.24 -14.36 -8.93
C VAL A 434 -22.64 -15.57 -9.61
N LEU A 435 -21.43 -15.40 -10.14
CA LEU A 435 -20.76 -16.42 -10.94
C LEU A 435 -20.28 -17.58 -10.06
N ALA A 436 -19.84 -17.28 -8.84
CA ALA A 436 -19.50 -18.26 -7.79
C ALA A 436 -20.71 -19.08 -7.31
N ILE A 437 -21.89 -18.44 -7.20
CA ILE A 437 -23.11 -19.09 -6.71
C ILE A 437 -23.79 -19.91 -7.82
N ASN A 438 -23.78 -19.41 -9.06
CA ASN A 438 -24.46 -20.07 -10.19
C ASN A 438 -23.58 -21.09 -10.92
N GLY A 439 -22.31 -21.26 -10.52
CA GLY A 439 -21.37 -22.20 -11.12
C GLY A 439 -21.29 -21.98 -12.63
N GLY A 440 -20.63 -20.88 -13.04
CA GLY A 440 -20.59 -20.30 -14.41
C GLY A 440 -20.19 -21.21 -15.59
N GLY A 441 -20.23 -22.51 -15.41
CA GLY A 441 -20.03 -23.59 -16.36
C GLY A 441 -19.41 -24.80 -15.66
N PRO A 442 -19.40 -25.98 -16.28
CA PRO A 442 -18.68 -27.16 -15.78
C PRO A 442 -17.16 -26.94 -15.65
N ASP A 443 -16.62 -25.88 -16.28
CA ASP A 443 -15.19 -25.52 -16.25
C ASP A 443 -14.86 -24.40 -15.24
N PHE A 444 -15.81 -24.01 -14.38
CA PHE A 444 -15.64 -22.87 -13.48
C PHE A 444 -15.46 -23.30 -12.02
N ASP A 445 -14.29 -23.04 -11.44
CA ASP A 445 -14.04 -23.20 -10.01
C ASP A 445 -14.26 -21.85 -9.28
N PRO A 446 -15.24 -21.73 -8.37
CA PRO A 446 -15.41 -20.55 -7.52
C PRO A 446 -14.14 -20.13 -6.75
N SER A 447 -13.20 -21.05 -6.51
CA SER A 447 -11.91 -20.77 -5.87
C SER A 447 -10.99 -19.87 -6.71
N ASP A 448 -11.13 -19.87 -8.04
CA ASP A 448 -10.37 -19.00 -8.97
C ASP A 448 -10.67 -17.51 -8.74
N MET A 449 -11.80 -17.20 -8.11
CA MET A 449 -12.24 -15.84 -7.82
C MET A 449 -11.78 -15.32 -6.46
N ALA A 450 -11.30 -16.20 -5.58
CA ALA A 450 -10.87 -15.84 -4.22
C ALA A 450 -9.75 -14.78 -4.18
N PRO A 451 -8.74 -14.77 -5.08
CA PRO A 451 -7.72 -13.73 -5.11
C PRO A 451 -8.28 -12.32 -5.41
N LEU A 452 -9.25 -12.23 -6.32
CA LEU A 452 -9.88 -10.97 -6.71
C LEU A 452 -10.79 -10.44 -5.60
N VAL A 453 -11.56 -11.33 -4.95
CA VAL A 453 -12.31 -11.01 -3.73
C VAL A 453 -11.39 -10.49 -2.63
N LYS A 454 -10.25 -11.16 -2.39
CA LYS A 454 -9.24 -10.71 -1.43
C LYS A 454 -8.72 -9.31 -1.74
N ILE A 455 -8.45 -8.99 -3.02
CA ILE A 455 -8.02 -7.65 -3.43
C ILE A 455 -9.11 -6.59 -3.24
N PHE A 456 -10.37 -6.88 -3.57
CA PHE A 456 -11.47 -5.93 -3.33
C PHE A 456 -11.58 -5.61 -1.85
N ILE A 457 -11.57 -6.64 -1.02
CA ILE A 457 -11.65 -6.43 0.41
C ILE A 457 -10.35 -5.75 0.94
N GLU A 458 -9.17 -5.97 0.35
CA GLU A 458 -7.90 -5.24 0.63
C GLU A 458 -7.95 -3.75 0.31
N GLN A 459 -8.63 -3.36 -0.77
CA GLN A 459 -8.77 -1.97 -1.17
C GLN A 459 -9.90 -1.23 -0.48
N GLU A 460 -10.93 -1.96 -0.06
CA GLU A 460 -12.08 -1.43 0.68
C GLU A 460 -11.76 -1.05 2.13
N ASP A 461 -10.56 -1.39 2.62
CA ASP A 461 -10.05 -1.03 3.94
C ASP A 461 -9.60 0.45 4.00
N PHE A 462 -10.60 1.33 3.88
CA PHE A 462 -10.47 2.77 4.04
C PHE A 462 -10.51 3.15 5.52
N GLY A 463 -9.37 2.96 6.19
CA GLY A 463 -9.04 3.66 7.43
C GLY A 463 -8.57 2.76 8.55
N ARG A 464 -7.60 3.28 9.33
CA ARG A 464 -7.02 2.70 10.57
C ARG A 464 -5.84 1.74 10.42
N SER A 465 -4.94 2.04 9.48
CA SER A 465 -3.53 1.60 9.62
C SER A 465 -2.82 2.61 10.53
N ASP A 466 -2.01 2.17 11.48
CA ASP A 466 -1.12 3.07 12.27
C ASP A 466 0.07 3.60 11.44
N ASN A 467 0.30 3.02 10.26
CA ASN A 467 1.38 3.38 9.35
C ASN A 467 0.92 4.37 8.27
N PHE A 468 1.82 5.31 7.93
CA PHE A 468 1.68 6.26 6.82
C PHE A 468 1.47 5.59 5.46
N ASP A 469 0.76 6.26 4.56
CA ASP A 469 0.48 5.78 3.21
C ASP A 469 1.04 6.69 2.10
N LYS A 470 0.82 6.31 0.83
CA LYS A 470 1.28 7.08 -0.34
C LYS A 470 0.90 8.57 -0.27
N ARG A 471 -0.28 8.90 0.24
CA ARG A 471 -0.78 10.28 0.28
C ARG A 471 -0.01 11.09 1.32
N ASP A 472 0.36 10.47 2.43
CA ASP A 472 1.24 11.08 3.43
C ASP A 472 2.62 11.37 2.83
N LEU A 473 3.16 10.45 2.02
CA LEU A 473 4.42 10.68 1.29
C LEU A 473 4.32 11.83 0.29
N LEU A 474 3.28 11.88 -0.53
CA LEU A 474 3.08 12.95 -1.52
C LEU A 474 2.94 14.32 -0.82
N LYS A 475 2.12 14.41 0.23
CA LYS A 475 1.99 15.61 1.05
C LYS A 475 3.30 16.00 1.71
N PHE A 476 4.08 15.03 2.20
CA PHE A 476 5.37 15.33 2.79
C PHE A 476 6.30 15.93 1.75
N THR A 477 6.32 15.37 0.52
CA THR A 477 7.10 15.91 -0.62
C THR A 477 6.72 17.33 -1.01
N GLU A 478 5.45 17.72 -0.85
CA GLU A 478 5.01 19.10 -1.08
C GLU A 478 5.57 20.11 -0.05
N LEU A 479 6.03 19.64 1.12
CA LEU A 479 6.60 20.53 2.14
C LEU A 479 8.04 20.96 1.84
N SER A 480 8.82 20.13 1.14
CA SER A 480 10.20 20.45 0.75
C SER A 480 10.76 19.49 -0.30
N ASP A 481 11.52 20.02 -1.26
CA ASP A 481 12.26 19.21 -2.25
C ASP A 481 13.54 18.55 -1.69
N ARG A 482 13.94 18.87 -0.44
CA ARG A 482 15.17 18.37 0.19
C ARG A 482 14.94 17.21 1.18
N ILE A 483 13.81 16.52 1.05
CA ILE A 483 13.44 15.43 1.96
C ILE A 483 14.38 14.24 1.84
N ASN A 484 14.88 13.98 0.63
CA ASN A 484 15.90 12.95 0.36
C ASN A 484 17.20 13.15 1.16
N GLU A 485 17.46 14.35 1.69
CA GLU A 485 18.60 14.62 2.54
C GLU A 485 18.38 14.18 4.00
N LEU A 486 17.15 13.87 4.43
CA LEU A 486 16.90 13.48 5.82
C LEU A 486 17.27 12.01 6.07
N PRO A 487 17.77 11.69 7.28
CA PRO A 487 17.91 10.29 7.69
C PRO A 487 16.55 9.58 7.69
N GLU A 488 16.53 8.32 7.24
CA GLU A 488 15.31 7.51 7.14
C GLU A 488 14.48 7.50 8.44
N THR A 489 15.14 7.39 9.59
CA THR A 489 14.48 7.40 10.91
C THR A 489 13.72 8.70 11.19
N LYS A 490 14.27 9.84 10.75
CA LYS A 490 13.62 11.15 10.93
C LYS A 490 12.46 11.31 9.94
N THR A 491 12.64 10.86 8.71
CA THR A 491 11.58 10.83 7.68
C THR A 491 10.36 10.03 8.15
N ILE A 492 10.57 8.82 8.67
CA ILE A 492 9.49 7.97 9.21
C ILE A 492 8.76 8.67 10.38
N ASN A 493 9.50 9.30 11.29
CA ASN A 493 8.89 10.00 12.42
C ASN A 493 8.00 11.18 11.99
N LEU A 494 8.44 11.96 10.99
CA LEU A 494 7.66 13.08 10.46
C LEU A 494 6.44 12.57 9.66
N LEU A 495 6.59 11.51 8.87
CA LEU A 495 5.48 10.87 8.16
C LEU A 495 4.42 10.31 9.12
N ASN A 496 4.82 9.69 10.22
CA ASN A 496 3.89 9.24 11.26
C ASN A 496 3.14 10.41 11.92
N LYS A 497 3.77 11.59 12.06
CA LYS A 497 3.09 12.79 12.55
C LYS A 497 2.07 13.32 11.55
N ILE A 498 2.42 13.36 10.26
CA ILE A 498 1.49 13.72 9.17
C ILE A 498 0.30 12.75 9.15
N HIS A 499 0.58 11.46 9.26
CA HIS A 499 -0.43 10.41 9.26
C HIS A 499 -1.42 10.57 10.43
N LYS A 500 -0.90 10.77 11.66
CA LYS A 500 -1.73 11.03 12.84
C LYS A 500 -2.59 12.29 12.70
N ALA A 501 -2.02 13.37 12.15
CA ALA A 501 -2.76 14.60 11.88
C ALA A 501 -3.86 14.40 10.81
N ASN A 502 -3.65 13.52 9.84
CA ASN A 502 -4.68 13.17 8.85
C ASN A 502 -5.82 12.35 9.48
N MET A 503 -5.50 11.45 10.43
CA MET A 503 -6.45 10.56 11.11
C MET A 503 -7.31 11.24 12.19
N SER A 504 -6.81 12.28 12.88
CA SER A 504 -7.46 12.86 14.07
C SER A 504 -8.73 13.70 13.83
N ASN A 505 -9.23 13.80 12.58
CA ASN A 505 -10.40 14.60 12.17
C ASN A 505 -10.43 16.09 12.52
N THR A 506 -9.52 16.59 13.35
CA THR A 506 -9.27 18.02 13.52
C THR A 506 -8.46 18.54 12.33
N SER A 507 -8.93 19.61 11.71
CA SER A 507 -8.18 20.40 10.75
C SER A 507 -7.04 21.15 11.45
N ASP A 508 -6.15 20.45 12.15
CA ASP A 508 -5.00 21.08 12.80
C ASP A 508 -3.98 21.48 11.73
N GLN A 509 -4.27 22.59 11.06
CA GLN A 509 -3.30 23.38 10.31
C GLN A 509 -2.05 23.65 11.17
N GLN A 510 -2.21 23.66 12.49
CA GLN A 510 -1.13 23.77 13.45
C GLN A 510 -0.19 22.55 13.43
N SER A 511 -0.72 21.32 13.45
CA SER A 511 0.09 20.10 13.35
C SER A 511 0.93 20.05 12.06
N PHE A 512 0.37 20.51 10.94
CA PHE A 512 1.10 20.61 9.68
C PHE A 512 2.17 21.71 9.68
N LYS A 513 1.88 22.87 10.29
CA LYS A 513 2.88 23.94 10.50
C LYS A 513 4.01 23.48 11.41
N ASP A 514 3.71 22.70 12.46
CA ASP A 514 4.70 22.18 13.39
C ASP A 514 5.60 21.14 12.72
N VAL A 515 5.03 20.26 11.88
CA VAL A 515 5.81 19.33 11.04
C VAL A 515 6.71 20.10 10.07
N LYS A 516 6.21 21.16 9.43
CA LYS A 516 7.00 22.00 8.52
C LYS A 516 8.14 22.72 9.25
N LEU A 517 7.87 23.30 10.42
CA LEU A 517 8.90 23.94 11.25
C LEU A 517 9.95 22.94 11.75
N GLU A 518 9.54 21.71 12.11
CA GLU A 518 10.46 20.66 12.52
C GLU A 518 11.33 20.16 11.34
N LEU A 519 10.75 20.09 10.14
CA LEU A 519 11.45 19.80 8.90
C LEU A 519 12.52 20.86 8.61
N GLU A 520 12.14 22.14 8.61
CA GLU A 520 13.07 23.26 8.38
C GLU A 520 14.19 23.29 9.42
N ARG A 521 13.87 23.09 10.71
CA ARG A 521 14.88 22.99 11.77
C ARG A 521 15.84 21.82 11.57
N SER A 522 15.35 20.68 11.12
CA SER A 522 16.18 19.50 10.88
C SER A 522 17.14 19.70 9.69
N LEU A 523 16.67 20.36 8.63
CA LEU A 523 17.50 20.74 7.48
C LEU A 523 18.55 21.80 7.83
N VAL A 524 18.17 22.81 8.65
CA VAL A 524 19.11 23.82 9.16
C VAL A 524 20.17 23.18 10.06
N LYS A 525 19.77 22.29 10.97
CA LYS A 525 20.73 21.60 11.85
C LYS A 525 21.72 20.76 11.05
N LYS A 526 21.26 20.06 10.00
CA LYS A 526 22.16 19.28 9.14
C LYS A 526 23.12 20.18 8.35
N THR A 527 22.66 21.32 7.86
CA THR A 527 23.53 22.29 7.16
C THR A 527 24.54 22.94 8.11
N SER A 528 24.17 23.21 9.37
CA SER A 528 25.14 23.66 10.38
C SER A 528 26.16 22.58 10.73
N GLU A 529 25.72 21.34 10.98
CA GLU A 529 26.63 20.20 11.24
C GLU A 529 27.60 19.96 10.06
N LEU A 530 27.13 20.07 8.80
CA LEU A 530 28.01 19.99 7.62
C LEU A 530 29.01 21.15 7.55
N SER A 531 28.57 22.38 7.88
CA SER A 531 29.45 23.56 7.88
C SER A 531 30.55 23.47 8.95
N GLU A 532 30.25 22.91 10.13
CA GLU A 532 31.24 22.63 11.16
C GLU A 532 32.26 21.60 10.68
N VAL A 533 31.81 20.50 10.07
CA VAL A 533 32.69 19.47 9.49
C VAL A 533 33.58 20.03 8.36
N ILE A 534 33.04 20.94 7.54
CA ILE A 534 33.82 21.63 6.50
C ILE A 534 34.88 22.53 7.14
N SER A 535 34.50 23.33 8.13
CA SER A 535 35.42 24.20 8.87
C SER A 535 36.55 23.42 9.55
N GLU A 536 36.25 22.29 10.18
CA GLU A 536 37.25 21.40 10.79
C GLU A 536 38.23 20.83 9.73
N LYS A 537 37.72 20.47 8.56
CA LYS A 537 38.57 19.98 7.45
C LYS A 537 39.43 21.09 6.89
N ASP A 538 38.90 22.31 6.73
CA ASP A 538 39.66 23.47 6.25
C ASP A 538 40.75 23.88 7.25
N GLU A 539 40.47 23.85 8.55
CA GLU A 539 41.50 24.06 9.57
C GLU A 539 42.61 23.00 9.49
N LYS A 540 42.24 21.74 9.26
CA LYS A 540 43.21 20.65 9.10
C LYS A 540 44.06 20.81 7.83
N ILE A 541 43.44 21.23 6.72
CA ILE A 541 44.13 21.54 5.47
C ILE A 541 45.10 22.70 5.68
N ASN A 542 44.66 23.78 6.34
CA ASN A 542 45.51 24.94 6.63
C ASN A 542 46.69 24.59 7.53
N LYS A 543 46.50 23.75 8.55
CA LYS A 543 47.60 23.22 9.38
C LYS A 543 48.62 22.43 8.55
N LEU A 544 48.14 21.52 7.71
CA LEU A 544 49.00 20.71 6.82
C LEU A 544 49.75 21.58 5.80
N GLN A 545 49.11 22.60 5.22
CA GLN A 545 49.76 23.56 4.34
C GLN A 545 50.81 24.41 5.08
N GLY A 546 50.53 24.81 6.32
CA GLY A 546 51.47 25.51 7.18
C GLY A 546 52.72 24.67 7.50
N GLU A 547 52.54 23.39 7.80
CA GLU A 547 53.64 22.43 8.01
C GLU A 547 54.45 22.20 6.74
N LEU A 548 53.78 22.05 5.59
CA LEU A 548 54.43 21.88 4.29
C LEU A 548 55.27 23.11 3.91
N ASN A 549 54.76 24.32 4.17
CA ASN A 549 55.46 25.58 3.92
C ASN A 549 56.66 25.77 4.85
N LYS A 550 56.54 25.38 6.13
CA LYS A 550 57.69 25.36 7.05
C LYS A 550 58.80 24.42 6.57
N SER A 551 58.43 23.20 6.14
CA SER A 551 59.38 22.23 5.59
C SER A 551 60.07 22.74 4.31
N ARG A 552 59.35 23.46 3.44
CA ARG A 552 59.94 24.12 2.24
C ARG A 552 60.91 25.23 2.63
N ALA A 553 60.56 26.09 3.58
CA ALA A 553 61.43 27.18 4.04
C ALA A 553 62.72 26.66 4.71
N GLU A 554 62.64 25.54 5.44
CA GLU A 554 63.82 24.88 6.01
C GLU A 554 64.74 24.28 4.93
N LYS A 555 64.17 23.68 3.88
CA LYS A 555 64.93 23.21 2.72
C LYS A 555 65.61 24.35 1.97
N GLU A 556 64.93 25.47 1.75
CA GLU A 556 65.51 26.65 1.10
C GLU A 556 66.64 27.29 1.92
N LYS A 557 66.49 27.38 3.25
CA LYS A 557 67.57 27.84 4.14
C LYS A 557 68.79 26.92 4.06
N SER A 558 68.58 25.60 4.07
CA SER A 558 69.65 24.61 3.90
C SER A 558 70.39 24.77 2.57
N GLU A 559 69.67 24.99 1.47
CA GLU A 559 70.27 25.23 0.15
C GLU A 559 71.05 26.54 0.05
N LYS A 560 70.53 27.64 0.64
CA LYS A 560 71.26 28.92 0.70
C LYS A 560 72.58 28.77 1.46
N THR A 561 72.58 28.09 2.61
CA THR A 561 73.80 27.83 3.39
C THR A 561 74.82 27.00 2.59
N LYS A 562 74.38 25.97 1.86
CA LYS A 562 75.26 25.18 0.97
C LYS A 562 75.90 26.05 -0.13
N LYS A 563 75.13 26.95 -0.75
CA LYS A 563 75.65 27.87 -1.79
C LYS A 563 76.68 28.86 -1.25
N ILE A 564 76.51 29.36 -0.03
CA ILE A 564 77.48 30.26 0.63
C ILE A 564 78.80 29.51 0.92
N ILE A 565 78.72 28.30 1.48
CA ILE A 565 79.91 27.48 1.77
C ILE A 565 80.69 27.17 0.48
N LEU A 566 80.00 26.79 -0.60
CA LEU A 566 80.63 26.48 -1.88
C LEU A 566 81.34 27.70 -2.49
N PHE A 567 80.78 28.89 -2.32
CA PHE A 567 81.39 30.14 -2.77
C PHE A 567 82.65 30.52 -1.98
N ALA A 568 82.60 30.36 -0.64
CA ALA A 568 83.75 30.59 0.21
C ALA A 568 84.93 29.68 -0.16
N VAL A 569 84.68 28.38 -0.35
CA VAL A 569 85.71 27.41 -0.77
C VAL A 569 86.34 27.80 -2.11
N ARG A 570 85.53 28.15 -3.13
CA ARG A 570 86.05 28.58 -4.44
C ARG A 570 86.94 29.83 -4.35
N THR A 571 86.59 30.76 -3.46
CA THR A 571 87.36 31.99 -3.27
C THR A 571 88.72 31.70 -2.64
N VAL A 572 88.77 30.85 -1.61
CA VAL A 572 90.03 30.44 -0.97
C VAL A 572 90.94 29.75 -1.97
N PHE A 573 90.41 28.86 -2.82
CA PHE A 573 91.20 28.21 -3.88
C PHE A 573 91.79 29.21 -4.89
N LYS A 574 91.03 30.24 -5.30
CA LYS A 574 91.55 31.31 -6.17
C LYS A 574 92.66 32.10 -5.49
N PHE A 575 92.54 32.35 -4.20
CA PHE A 575 93.55 33.06 -3.41
C PHE A 575 94.85 32.27 -3.33
N ILE A 576 94.76 30.98 -3.02
CA ILE A 576 95.92 30.06 -2.98
C ILE A 576 96.58 29.98 -4.37
N GLY A 577 95.79 29.78 -5.43
CA GLY A 577 96.31 29.72 -6.80
C GLY A 577 97.03 31.00 -7.23
N SER A 578 96.47 32.16 -6.89
CA SER A 578 97.10 33.46 -7.16
C SER A 578 98.40 33.62 -6.39
N PHE A 579 98.41 33.24 -5.10
CA PHE A 579 99.61 33.31 -4.26
C PHE A 579 100.75 32.44 -4.79
N ILE A 580 100.45 31.22 -5.23
CA ILE A 580 101.44 30.32 -5.85
C ILE A 580 101.97 30.94 -7.14
N LEU A 581 101.11 31.48 -7.99
CA LEU A 581 101.52 32.16 -9.23
C LEU A 581 102.45 33.35 -8.95
N PHE A 582 102.13 34.15 -7.91
CA PHE A 582 102.96 35.27 -7.48
C PHE A 582 104.30 34.84 -6.90
N TYR A 583 104.32 33.75 -6.14
CA TYR A 583 105.57 33.19 -5.64
C TYR A 583 106.49 32.76 -6.79
N ILE A 584 105.94 32.08 -7.80
CA ILE A 584 106.69 31.67 -9.00
C ILE A 584 107.19 32.88 -9.80
N LEU A 585 106.33 33.88 -10.04
CA LEU A 585 106.70 35.12 -10.74
C LEU A 585 107.74 35.94 -9.98
N GLY A 586 107.59 36.03 -8.65
CA GLY A 586 108.52 36.72 -7.78
C GLY A 586 109.89 36.05 -7.76
N ASP A 587 109.93 34.72 -7.70
CA ASP A 587 111.18 33.95 -7.76
C ASP A 587 111.88 34.07 -9.13
N ALA A 588 111.10 34.05 -10.23
CA ALA A 588 111.63 34.28 -11.57
C ALA A 588 112.23 35.69 -11.74
N LEU A 589 111.51 36.72 -11.29
CA LEU A 589 111.98 38.11 -11.35
C LEU A 589 113.19 38.33 -10.42
N PHE A 590 113.18 37.74 -9.22
CA PHE A 590 114.30 37.85 -8.30
C PHE A 590 115.59 37.23 -8.87
N ASN A 591 115.48 36.07 -9.53
CA ASN A 591 116.61 35.42 -10.20
C ASN A 591 117.14 36.21 -11.40
N GLU A 592 116.28 36.97 -12.09
CA GLU A 592 116.70 37.83 -13.20
C GLU A 592 117.38 39.12 -12.69
N TYR A 593 116.83 39.77 -11.66
CA TYR A 593 117.38 41.00 -11.10
C TYR A 593 118.62 40.81 -10.22
N ALA A 594 118.83 39.63 -9.63
CA ALA A 594 120.03 39.34 -8.84
C ALA A 594 121.33 39.35 -9.67
N LYS A 595 121.25 39.32 -11.01
CA LYS A 595 122.42 39.38 -11.90
C LYS A 595 122.96 40.79 -12.17
N ASP A 596 122.15 41.84 -11.98
CA ASP A 596 122.47 43.19 -12.47
C ASP A 596 122.85 44.22 -11.38
N GLY A 597 123.06 43.80 -10.13
CA GLY A 597 123.77 44.63 -9.13
C GLY A 597 123.20 46.02 -8.85
N ALA A 598 121.91 46.26 -9.13
CA ALA A 598 121.25 47.56 -8.94
C ALA A 598 120.26 47.52 -7.76
N THR A 599 120.62 48.19 -6.66
CA THR A 599 119.82 48.31 -5.42
C THR A 599 118.59 49.22 -5.53
N TYR A 600 118.19 49.67 -6.72
CA TYR A 600 117.10 50.64 -6.92
C TYR A 600 115.72 50.03 -7.20
N ASN A 601 115.57 48.70 -7.25
CA ASN A 601 114.33 48.04 -7.72
C ASN A 601 113.45 47.36 -6.65
N VAL A 602 113.83 47.38 -5.37
CA VAL A 602 113.05 46.70 -4.32
C VAL A 602 111.66 47.33 -4.12
N ILE A 603 111.54 48.66 -4.23
CA ILE A 603 110.26 49.37 -4.07
C ILE A 603 109.31 49.07 -5.24
N GLN A 604 109.81 48.94 -6.47
CA GLN A 604 108.98 48.58 -7.61
C GLN A 604 108.47 47.14 -7.52
N ILE A 605 109.29 46.21 -7.02
CA ILE A 605 108.86 44.83 -6.76
C ILE A 605 107.78 44.79 -5.68
N ILE A 606 107.95 45.54 -4.58
CA ILE A 606 106.93 45.63 -3.51
C ILE A 606 105.62 46.22 -4.07
N LEU A 607 105.68 47.29 -4.88
CA LEU A 607 104.49 47.88 -5.49
C LEU A 607 103.82 46.94 -6.50
N PHE A 608 104.60 46.15 -7.25
CA PHE A 608 104.09 45.14 -8.17
C PHE A 608 103.42 43.97 -7.44
N ILE A 609 103.91 43.59 -6.26
CA ILE A 609 103.30 42.55 -5.41
C ILE A 609 102.03 43.07 -4.71
N LEU A 610 101.99 44.35 -4.31
CA LEU A 610 100.85 44.93 -3.58
C LEU A 610 99.66 45.28 -4.48
N SER A 611 99.89 45.64 -5.75
CA SER A 611 98.82 46.04 -6.70
C SER A 611 97.77 44.92 -6.94
N PRO A 612 98.16 43.65 -7.16
CA PRO A 612 97.20 42.55 -7.31
C PRO A 612 96.47 42.20 -6.01
N LEU A 613 97.12 42.34 -4.86
CA LEU A 613 96.52 42.11 -3.55
C LEU A 613 95.38 43.11 -3.28
N TYR A 614 95.58 44.36 -3.69
CA TYR A 614 94.54 45.39 -3.70
C TYR A 614 93.39 45.04 -4.66
N TRP A 615 93.69 44.54 -5.86
CA TRP A 615 92.68 44.15 -6.85
C TRP A 615 91.83 42.95 -6.37
N ILE A 616 92.45 41.95 -5.74
CA ILE A 616 91.76 40.78 -5.18
C ILE A 616 90.85 41.18 -4.02
N ILE A 617 91.30 42.07 -3.13
CA ILE A 617 90.49 42.56 -2.00
C ILE A 617 89.29 43.37 -2.52
N THR A 618 89.50 44.21 -3.54
CA THR A 618 88.42 45.01 -4.12
C THR A 618 87.42 44.17 -4.91
N ASP A 619 87.87 43.17 -5.68
CA ASP A 619 86.99 42.23 -6.40
C ASP A 619 86.22 41.31 -5.45
N PHE A 620 86.85 40.83 -4.37
CA PHE A 620 86.16 40.08 -3.31
C PHE A 620 85.05 40.92 -2.68
N LYS A 621 85.36 42.18 -2.32
CA LYS A 621 84.39 43.09 -1.71
C LYS A 621 83.21 43.37 -2.65
N LYS A 622 83.47 43.58 -3.94
CA LYS A 622 82.43 43.87 -4.95
C LYS A 622 81.55 42.65 -5.26
N THR A 623 82.15 41.46 -5.33
CA THR A 623 81.43 40.22 -5.68
C THR A 623 80.67 39.63 -4.49
N PHE A 624 81.19 39.78 -3.28
CA PHE A 624 80.53 39.29 -2.07
C PHE A 624 79.31 40.16 -1.70
N TYR A 625 79.44 41.50 -1.76
CA TYR A 625 78.32 42.40 -1.45
C TYR A 625 77.18 42.27 -2.46
N ASN A 626 77.49 42.25 -3.77
CA ASN A 626 76.43 42.26 -4.81
C ASN A 626 75.67 40.93 -4.95
N LYS A 627 76.06 39.86 -4.26
CA LYS A 627 75.49 38.52 -4.45
C LYS A 627 74.82 37.93 -3.20
N TYR A 628 75.00 38.55 -2.04
CA TYR A 628 74.55 38.02 -0.76
C TYR A 628 73.87 39.04 0.18
N GLU A 629 73.67 40.29 -0.25
CA GLU A 629 72.46 41.07 0.07
C GLU A 629 71.34 40.71 -0.92
#